data_AF-F3B6H2-F1
#
_entry.id   AF-F3B6H2-F1
#
_cell.length_a   1.000
_cell.length_b   1.000
_cell.length_c   1.000
_cell.angle_alpha   90.00
_cell.angle_beta   90.00
_cell.angle_gamma   90.00
#
_symmetry.space_group_name_H-M   'P 1'
#
loop_
_entity.id
_entity.type
_entity.pdbx_description
1 polymer ?
#
loop_
_entity_poly.entity_id
_entity_poly.type
_entity_poly.pdbx_seq_one_letter_code
_entity_poly.pdbx_strand_id
1 'polypeptide(L)'
;MKSLRSVAIDIGKQFLESKTGLSLDSIGEELSKFGIEKMEHIEKLRDDYGKLINETSGEEGRVVIFIDDLDRLNPDTAVALLETIKLFMDVKNCVFVLAIDYDVVVRGIRAKYGADMDDVKCRSFFDKIIQLPFRMPIEKYQIKNMLENGSLKRQFEGYTDVLGSLIENTLGPNPRTFKRIINSYELLRIVEQKGDDPYEATLLLISLIFQMHAYDSYVLFLESACDDVKSFQEFRNDKDKTEYINPIFEALDSVIDKSKKGEQVIFDFQDKMNTSAITSVVTIQSNRNTPTKVTSIYVLGSKEEVHNATEATMLTVEKILKKYPNSINDIINKLSGSITIDESRNTSKFRNKREIKVDGYPATIYLGLSSGFGDKVKLVKNILGIVGIEENEVEWYNDESKLMNTGK
;
A
#
# COMPACT_ATOMS: atom_id res chain seq x y z
N MET A 1 -34.91 -32.72 30.24
CA MET A 1 -34.43 -31.81 31.31
C MET A 1 -33.52 -32.52 32.34
N LYS A 2 -32.63 -33.42 31.89
CA LYS A 2 -31.46 -33.83 32.68
C LYS A 2 -30.35 -32.81 32.39
N SER A 3 -30.11 -32.03 33.41
CA SER A 3 -29.58 -30.67 33.47
C SER A 3 -28.14 -30.49 32.98
N LEU A 4 -27.86 -29.34 32.33
CA LEU A 4 -26.53 -28.75 32.08
C LEU A 4 -25.59 -28.75 33.30
N ARG A 5 -26.12 -28.94 34.52
CA ARG A 5 -25.35 -29.19 35.74
C ARG A 5 -24.40 -30.38 35.60
N SER A 6 -24.76 -31.47 34.91
CA SER A 6 -23.86 -32.63 34.79
C SER A 6 -22.64 -32.32 33.93
N VAL A 7 -22.82 -31.59 32.83
CA VAL A 7 -21.74 -31.27 31.88
C VAL A 7 -20.73 -30.27 32.47
N ALA A 8 -21.20 -29.28 33.23
CA ALA A 8 -20.30 -28.33 33.92
C ALA A 8 -19.51 -29.01 35.05
N ILE A 9 -20.13 -29.98 35.74
CA ILE A 9 -19.47 -30.79 36.78
C ILE A 9 -18.45 -31.76 36.16
N ASP A 10 -18.74 -32.34 35.00
CA ASP A 10 -17.83 -33.26 34.29
C ASP A 10 -16.59 -32.53 33.76
N ILE A 11 -16.74 -31.30 33.26
CA ILE A 11 -15.61 -30.45 32.83
C ILE A 11 -14.75 -30.02 34.03
N GLY A 12 -15.39 -29.68 35.16
CA GLY A 12 -14.68 -29.37 36.41
C GLY A 12 -13.91 -30.57 36.98
N LYS A 13 -14.48 -31.78 36.90
CA LYS A 13 -13.84 -33.03 37.33
C LYS A 13 -12.59 -33.36 36.50
N GLN A 14 -12.67 -33.30 35.18
CA GLN A 14 -11.52 -33.59 34.30
C GLN A 14 -10.35 -32.62 34.51
N PHE A 15 -10.64 -31.35 34.84
CA PHE A 15 -9.60 -30.35 35.06
C PHE A 15 -8.83 -30.56 36.37
N LEU A 16 -9.50 -31.04 37.43
CA LEU A 16 -8.90 -31.25 38.76
C LEU A 16 -8.11 -32.56 38.91
N GLU A 17 -8.52 -33.63 38.23
CA GLU A 17 -7.79 -34.91 38.20
C GLU A 17 -6.39 -34.75 37.59
N SER A 18 -6.24 -33.87 36.59
CA SER A 18 -4.97 -33.65 35.90
C SER A 18 -3.87 -32.97 36.75
N LYS A 19 -4.24 -32.31 37.86
CA LYS A 19 -3.33 -31.43 38.61
C LYS A 19 -3.02 -31.83 40.05
N THR A 20 -3.80 -32.72 40.69
CA THR A 20 -3.72 -32.86 42.16
C THR A 20 -3.61 -34.28 42.71
N GLY A 21 -3.90 -35.34 41.94
CA GLY A 21 -3.65 -36.74 42.35
C GLY A 21 -4.34 -37.20 43.64
N LEU A 22 -5.40 -36.52 44.09
CA LEU A 22 -6.10 -36.81 45.34
C LEU A 22 -7.36 -37.67 45.11
N SER A 23 -7.68 -38.52 46.10
CA SER A 23 -8.79 -39.50 46.11
C SER A 23 -10.18 -38.85 46.01
N LEU A 24 -11.07 -39.49 45.23
CA LEU A 24 -12.40 -39.02 44.81
C LEU A 24 -13.42 -38.83 45.95
N ASP A 25 -13.28 -39.55 47.07
CA ASP A 25 -14.32 -39.58 48.12
C ASP A 25 -14.26 -38.37 49.07
N SER A 26 -13.07 -37.81 49.31
CA SER A 26 -12.89 -36.60 50.15
C SER A 26 -13.21 -35.30 49.41
N ILE A 27 -13.21 -35.33 48.07
CA ILE A 27 -13.42 -34.16 47.21
C ILE A 27 -14.93 -33.84 47.07
N GLY A 28 -15.82 -34.83 47.21
CA GLY A 28 -17.26 -34.68 47.03
C GLY A 28 -17.96 -33.80 48.07
N GLU A 29 -17.53 -33.86 49.34
CA GLU A 29 -18.10 -33.05 50.43
C GLU A 29 -17.58 -31.61 50.45
N GLU A 30 -16.33 -31.38 50.05
CA GLU A 30 -15.78 -30.03 49.89
C GLU A 30 -16.28 -29.33 48.63
N LEU A 31 -16.39 -30.04 47.48
CA LEU A 31 -16.92 -29.47 46.23
C LEU A 31 -18.41 -29.12 46.32
N SER A 32 -19.19 -29.85 47.11
CA SER A 32 -20.61 -29.54 47.29
C SER A 32 -20.79 -28.26 48.10
N LYS A 33 -19.99 -28.02 49.15
CA LYS A 33 -19.99 -26.73 49.87
C LYS A 33 -19.44 -25.58 49.02
N PHE A 34 -18.30 -25.76 48.36
CA PHE A 34 -17.69 -24.72 47.50
C PHE A 34 -18.53 -24.39 46.25
N GLY A 35 -19.26 -25.37 45.71
CA GLY A 35 -20.12 -25.21 44.54
C GLY A 35 -21.44 -24.50 44.86
N ILE A 36 -22.04 -24.78 46.03
CA ILE A 36 -23.28 -24.15 46.47
C ILE A 36 -23.06 -22.66 46.80
N GLU A 37 -22.01 -22.32 47.55
CA GLU A 37 -21.68 -20.92 47.84
C GLU A 37 -21.42 -20.12 46.56
N LYS A 38 -20.62 -20.66 45.62
CA LYS A 38 -20.40 -19.99 44.32
C LYS A 38 -21.67 -19.82 43.49
N MET A 39 -22.61 -20.76 43.53
CA MET A 39 -23.88 -20.63 42.80
C MET A 39 -24.77 -19.54 43.41
N GLU A 40 -24.89 -19.47 44.73
CA GLU A 40 -25.62 -18.39 45.41
C GLU A 40 -24.99 -17.01 45.11
N HIS A 41 -23.66 -16.93 45.10
CA HIS A 41 -22.97 -15.69 44.74
C HIS A 41 -23.21 -15.26 43.29
N ILE A 42 -23.29 -16.20 42.34
CA ILE A 42 -23.57 -15.89 40.92
C ILE A 42 -25.02 -15.46 40.72
N GLU A 43 -25.98 -16.13 41.36
CA GLU A 43 -27.40 -15.73 41.30
C GLU A 43 -27.60 -14.34 41.89
N LYS A 44 -27.01 -14.07 43.06
CA LYS A 44 -27.06 -12.75 43.69
C LYS A 44 -26.40 -11.67 42.82
N LEU A 45 -25.26 -11.97 42.20
CA LEU A 45 -24.58 -11.04 41.29
C LEU A 45 -25.45 -10.72 40.06
N ARG A 46 -26.14 -11.73 39.51
CA ARG A 46 -27.09 -11.54 38.39
C ARG A 46 -28.27 -10.68 38.81
N ASP A 47 -28.82 -10.90 40.01
CA ASP A 47 -29.94 -10.13 40.53
C ASP A 47 -29.55 -8.66 40.79
N ASP A 48 -28.39 -8.43 41.39
CA ASP A 48 -27.88 -7.09 41.65
C ASP A 48 -27.55 -6.36 40.34
N TYR A 49 -26.98 -7.06 39.36
CA TYR A 49 -26.82 -6.54 38.01
C TYR A 49 -28.18 -6.21 37.36
N GLY A 50 -29.19 -7.07 37.51
CA GLY A 50 -30.54 -6.82 37.00
C GLY A 50 -31.19 -5.57 37.61
N LYS A 51 -31.03 -5.36 38.92
CA LYS A 51 -31.48 -4.12 39.59
C LYS A 51 -30.78 -2.90 39.03
N LEU A 52 -29.44 -2.95 38.91
CA LEU A 52 -28.65 -1.87 38.35
C LEU A 52 -29.10 -1.51 36.93
N ILE A 53 -29.34 -2.51 36.08
CA ILE A 53 -29.83 -2.28 34.72
C ILE A 53 -31.20 -1.62 34.74
N ASN A 54 -32.14 -2.09 35.58
CA ASN A 54 -33.48 -1.51 35.67
C ASN A 54 -33.45 -0.06 36.19
N GLU A 55 -32.61 0.23 37.18
CA GLU A 55 -32.38 1.58 37.70
C GLU A 55 -31.78 2.50 36.63
N THR A 56 -30.86 1.97 35.82
CA THR A 56 -30.18 2.73 34.75
C THR A 56 -31.10 2.93 33.53
N SER A 57 -31.93 1.95 33.19
CA SER A 57 -32.78 1.99 32.01
C SER A 57 -34.02 2.86 32.20
N GLY A 58 -34.49 3.04 33.43
CA GLY A 58 -35.80 3.63 33.70
C GLY A 58 -36.95 2.72 33.23
N GLU A 59 -38.19 3.24 33.24
CA GLU A 59 -39.41 2.45 32.99
C GLU A 59 -39.54 1.93 31.54
N GLU A 60 -39.05 2.67 30.54
CA GLU A 60 -39.17 2.31 29.12
C GLU A 60 -37.83 2.20 28.37
N GLY A 61 -36.71 2.50 29.03
CA GLY A 61 -35.40 2.50 28.38
C GLY A 61 -34.75 1.12 28.31
N ARG A 62 -33.59 1.08 27.64
CA ARG A 62 -32.73 -0.11 27.57
C ARG A 62 -31.28 0.30 27.72
N VAL A 63 -30.51 -0.50 28.44
CA VAL A 63 -29.06 -0.39 28.49
C VAL A 63 -28.47 -1.16 27.31
N VAL A 64 -27.69 -0.49 26.47
CA VAL A 64 -26.99 -1.13 25.35
C VAL A 64 -25.49 -1.13 25.64
N ILE A 65 -24.90 -2.32 25.73
CA ILE A 65 -23.48 -2.53 26.01
C ILE A 65 -22.78 -2.93 24.72
N PHE A 66 -21.91 -2.06 24.22
CA PHE A 66 -21.07 -2.33 23.07
C PHE A 66 -19.74 -2.95 23.52
N ILE A 67 -19.38 -4.08 22.91
CA ILE A 67 -18.12 -4.77 23.14
C ILE A 67 -17.43 -4.91 21.79
N ASP A 68 -16.33 -4.18 21.61
CA ASP A 68 -15.54 -4.14 20.38
C ASP A 68 -14.16 -4.79 20.57
N ASP A 69 -13.48 -5.12 19.46
CA ASP A 69 -12.11 -5.64 19.42
C ASP A 69 -11.89 -6.93 20.24
N LEU A 70 -12.93 -7.77 20.41
CA LEU A 70 -12.83 -9.07 21.10
C LEU A 70 -11.82 -10.02 20.46
N ASP A 71 -11.68 -9.92 19.14
CA ASP A 71 -10.72 -10.65 18.32
C ASP A 71 -9.26 -10.19 18.51
N ARG A 72 -9.01 -9.06 19.19
CA ARG A 72 -7.65 -8.64 19.55
C ARG A 72 -7.13 -9.28 20.83
N LEU A 73 -8.01 -9.91 21.60
CA LEU A 73 -7.61 -10.66 22.77
C LEU A 73 -6.92 -11.96 22.38
N ASN A 74 -6.08 -12.46 23.27
CA ASN A 74 -5.59 -13.83 23.12
C ASN A 74 -6.80 -14.78 23.00
N PRO A 75 -6.76 -15.75 22.08
CA PRO A 75 -7.97 -16.47 21.72
C PRO A 75 -8.64 -17.20 22.91
N ASP A 76 -7.87 -17.75 23.84
CA ASP A 76 -8.39 -18.38 25.06
C ASP A 76 -9.11 -17.37 25.99
N THR A 77 -8.57 -16.15 26.09
CA THR A 77 -9.13 -15.05 26.86
C THR A 77 -10.43 -14.56 26.24
N ALA A 78 -10.51 -14.46 24.91
CA ALA A 78 -11.73 -14.07 24.20
C ALA A 78 -12.88 -15.05 24.49
N VAL A 79 -12.60 -16.36 24.45
CA VAL A 79 -13.58 -17.40 24.78
C VAL A 79 -14.02 -17.31 26.25
N ALA A 80 -13.08 -17.16 27.18
CA ALA A 80 -13.40 -17.03 28.60
C ALA A 80 -14.26 -15.78 28.91
N LEU A 81 -14.00 -14.68 28.21
CA LEU A 81 -14.79 -13.45 28.32
C LEU A 81 -16.21 -13.66 27.78
N LEU A 82 -16.37 -14.31 26.62
CA LEU A 82 -17.69 -14.65 26.06
C LEU A 82 -18.49 -15.58 26.99
N GLU A 83 -17.83 -16.58 27.60
CA GLU A 83 -18.46 -17.46 28.60
C GLU A 83 -18.91 -16.69 29.85
N THR A 84 -18.12 -15.70 30.27
CA THR A 84 -18.44 -14.86 31.43
C THR A 84 -19.59 -13.91 31.14
N ILE A 85 -19.57 -13.20 29.99
CA ILE A 85 -20.63 -12.26 29.61
C ILE A 85 -21.96 -12.99 29.44
N LYS A 86 -21.95 -14.23 28.94
CA LYS A 86 -23.14 -15.07 28.79
C LYS A 86 -23.99 -15.14 30.07
N LEU A 87 -23.38 -15.06 31.26
CA LEU A 87 -24.09 -15.06 32.55
C LEU A 87 -25.03 -13.86 32.72
N PHE A 88 -24.75 -12.75 32.04
CA PHE A 88 -25.45 -11.48 32.16
C PHE A 88 -26.33 -11.15 30.94
N MET A 89 -26.28 -11.95 29.87
CA MET A 89 -27.02 -11.70 28.63
C MET A 89 -28.53 -11.94 28.74
N ASP A 90 -28.99 -12.63 29.78
CA ASP A 90 -30.42 -12.97 30.01
C ASP A 90 -31.09 -12.01 31.01
N VAL A 91 -30.66 -10.74 31.00
CA VAL A 91 -31.17 -9.69 31.88
C VAL A 91 -32.09 -8.78 31.07
N LYS A 92 -33.32 -8.58 31.56
CA LYS A 92 -34.31 -7.72 30.89
C LYS A 92 -33.77 -6.29 30.74
N ASN A 93 -34.20 -5.61 29.69
CA ASN A 93 -33.82 -4.23 29.36
C ASN A 93 -32.32 -4.03 29.11
N CYS A 94 -31.53 -5.10 28.96
CA CYS A 94 -30.13 -5.06 28.57
C CYS A 94 -29.94 -5.66 27.18
N VAL A 95 -29.15 -5.02 26.33
CA VAL A 95 -28.77 -5.53 25.00
C VAL A 95 -27.26 -5.48 24.88
N PHE A 96 -26.66 -6.60 24.50
CA PHE A 96 -25.23 -6.69 24.18
C PHE A 96 -25.04 -6.63 22.67
N VAL A 97 -24.18 -5.73 22.22
CA VAL A 97 -23.75 -5.62 20.81
C VAL A 97 -22.28 -5.97 20.77
N LEU A 98 -21.95 -7.10 20.14
CA LEU A 98 -20.59 -7.61 20.03
C LEU A 98 -20.07 -7.41 18.62
N ALA A 99 -18.93 -6.74 18.47
CA ALA A 99 -18.15 -6.71 17.25
C ALA A 99 -17.02 -7.74 17.37
N ILE A 100 -17.08 -8.77 16.51
CA ILE A 100 -16.17 -9.91 16.53
C ILE A 100 -15.70 -10.25 15.11
N ASP A 101 -14.44 -10.64 14.98
CA ASP A 101 -14.00 -11.47 13.86
C ASP A 101 -14.25 -12.94 14.21
N TYR A 102 -15.18 -13.55 13.47
CA TYR A 102 -15.59 -14.93 13.68
C TYR A 102 -14.42 -15.91 13.55
N ASP A 103 -13.55 -15.72 12.56
CA ASP A 103 -12.47 -16.65 12.26
C ASP A 103 -11.38 -16.61 13.34
N VAL A 104 -11.12 -15.44 13.91
CA VAL A 104 -10.17 -15.28 15.02
C VAL A 104 -10.65 -16.02 16.26
N VAL A 105 -11.92 -15.87 16.63
CA VAL A 105 -12.48 -16.52 17.82
C VAL A 105 -12.60 -18.03 17.61
N VAL A 106 -12.94 -18.50 16.40
CA VAL A 106 -12.95 -19.95 16.08
C VAL A 106 -11.56 -20.57 16.27
N ARG A 107 -10.48 -19.87 15.89
CA ARG A 107 -9.11 -20.35 16.17
C ARG A 107 -8.86 -20.51 17.68
N GLY A 108 -9.42 -19.63 18.50
CA GLY A 108 -9.34 -19.75 19.95
C GLY A 108 -10.11 -20.90 20.55
N ILE A 109 -11.32 -21.14 20.06
CA ILE A 109 -12.11 -22.30 20.48
C ILE A 109 -11.35 -23.59 20.18
N ARG A 110 -10.74 -23.71 18.99
CA ARG A 110 -9.93 -24.87 18.62
C ARG A 110 -8.66 -25.01 19.46
N ALA A 111 -8.01 -23.90 19.82
CA ALA A 111 -6.84 -23.92 20.71
C ALA A 111 -7.21 -24.38 22.13
N LYS A 112 -8.33 -23.89 22.68
CA LYS A 112 -8.78 -24.17 24.05
C LYS A 112 -9.37 -25.57 24.23
N TYR A 113 -10.17 -26.06 23.28
CA TYR A 113 -10.92 -27.33 23.41
C TYR A 113 -10.39 -28.46 22.53
N GLY A 114 -9.30 -28.24 21.78
CA GLY A 114 -8.64 -29.24 20.94
C GLY A 114 -9.07 -29.22 19.47
N ALA A 115 -8.20 -29.79 18.61
CA ALA A 115 -8.35 -29.78 17.16
C ALA A 115 -9.55 -30.58 16.63
N ASP A 116 -10.15 -31.44 17.45
CA ASP A 116 -11.36 -32.24 17.13
C ASP A 116 -12.68 -31.43 17.20
N MET A 117 -12.57 -30.11 17.43
CA MET A 117 -13.66 -29.17 17.28
C MET A 117 -13.93 -28.90 15.79
N ASP A 118 -14.92 -29.59 15.25
CA ASP A 118 -15.47 -29.30 13.93
C ASP A 118 -16.18 -27.92 13.88
N ASP A 119 -16.41 -27.42 12.66
CA ASP A 119 -17.07 -26.13 12.44
C ASP A 119 -18.52 -26.07 12.94
N VAL A 120 -19.14 -27.23 13.18
CA VAL A 120 -20.53 -27.33 13.67
C VAL A 120 -20.56 -27.05 15.17
N LYS A 121 -19.61 -27.59 15.93
CA LYS A 121 -19.45 -27.33 17.36
C LYS A 121 -19.06 -25.87 17.63
N CYS A 122 -18.18 -25.30 16.81
CA CYS A 122 -17.82 -23.89 16.90
C CYS A 122 -19.03 -22.98 16.64
N ARG A 123 -19.86 -23.27 15.63
CA ARG A 123 -21.12 -22.55 15.40
C ARG A 123 -22.07 -22.66 16.57
N SER A 124 -22.22 -23.86 17.14
CA SER A 124 -23.07 -24.09 18.32
C SER A 124 -22.62 -23.27 19.55
N PHE A 125 -21.34 -22.92 19.67
CA PHE A 125 -20.88 -22.01 20.72
C PHE A 125 -21.45 -20.60 20.52
N PHE A 126 -21.37 -20.06 19.30
CA PHE A 126 -21.94 -18.75 18.98
C PHE A 126 -23.46 -18.71 19.06
N ASP A 127 -24.16 -19.75 18.60
CA ASP A 127 -25.63 -19.81 18.65
C ASP A 127 -26.17 -19.74 20.10
N LYS A 128 -25.35 -20.12 21.10
CA LYS A 128 -25.70 -20.05 22.53
C LYS A 128 -25.50 -18.67 23.15
N ILE A 129 -24.81 -17.77 22.46
CA ILE A 129 -24.37 -16.47 22.98
C ILE A 129 -24.97 -15.33 22.16
N ILE A 130 -24.97 -15.46 20.83
CA ILE A 130 -25.41 -14.46 19.87
C ILE A 130 -26.80 -14.85 19.35
N GLN A 131 -27.84 -14.13 19.77
CA GLN A 131 -29.20 -14.39 19.28
C GLN A 131 -29.40 -13.88 17.84
N LEU A 132 -28.74 -12.79 17.47
CA LEU A 132 -28.87 -12.17 16.15
C LEU A 132 -27.48 -11.92 15.55
N PRO A 133 -26.95 -12.83 14.70
CA PRO A 133 -25.74 -12.55 13.96
C PRO A 133 -26.01 -11.55 12.83
N PHE A 134 -25.22 -10.50 12.76
CA PHE A 134 -25.28 -9.50 11.70
C PHE A 134 -23.90 -9.37 11.04
N ARG A 135 -23.82 -9.69 9.75
CA ARG A 135 -22.61 -9.46 8.95
C ARG A 135 -22.65 -8.06 8.37
N MET A 136 -21.57 -7.30 8.56
CA MET A 136 -21.44 -5.99 7.96
C MET A 136 -21.54 -6.09 6.43
N PRO A 137 -22.46 -5.37 5.78
CA PRO A 137 -22.68 -5.47 4.34
C PRO A 137 -21.63 -4.67 3.58
N ILE A 138 -20.38 -5.12 3.63
CA ILE A 138 -19.25 -4.38 3.05
C ILE A 138 -19.44 -4.11 1.56
N GLU A 139 -20.04 -5.04 0.82
CA GLU A 139 -20.34 -4.93 -0.62
C GLU A 139 -21.30 -3.78 -0.97
N LYS A 140 -22.07 -3.28 0.00
CA LYS A 140 -23.00 -2.16 -0.21
C LYS A 140 -22.32 -0.79 -0.12
N TYR A 141 -21.07 -0.71 0.34
CA TYR A 141 -20.36 0.56 0.39
C TYR A 141 -19.99 1.01 -1.03
N GLN A 142 -20.65 2.06 -1.49
CA GLN A 142 -20.33 2.73 -2.75
C GLN A 142 -19.18 3.70 -2.50
N ILE A 143 -17.94 3.20 -2.61
CA ILE A 143 -16.73 4.02 -2.43
C ILE A 143 -16.70 5.20 -3.40
N LYS A 144 -17.30 5.05 -4.59
CA LYS A 144 -17.53 6.14 -5.54
C LYS A 144 -18.20 7.36 -4.90
N ASN A 145 -19.23 7.17 -4.07
CA ASN A 145 -19.91 8.28 -3.38
C ASN A 145 -18.98 9.00 -2.38
N MET A 146 -17.96 8.31 -1.87
CA MET A 146 -16.96 8.92 -0.98
C MET A 146 -16.02 9.85 -1.75
N LEU A 147 -15.74 9.58 -3.04
CA LEU A 147 -15.03 10.51 -3.92
C LEU A 147 -15.87 11.74 -4.29
N GLU A 148 -17.20 11.59 -4.32
CA GLU A 148 -18.12 12.69 -4.61
C GLU A 148 -18.28 13.68 -3.44
N ASN A 149 -17.66 13.42 -2.28
CA ASN A 149 -17.55 14.38 -1.20
C ASN A 149 -16.86 15.68 -1.69
N GLY A 150 -17.45 16.84 -1.37
CA GLY A 150 -17.16 18.12 -2.02
C GLY A 150 -15.68 18.54 -2.09
N SER A 151 -14.86 18.18 -1.09
CA SER A 151 -13.42 18.45 -1.13
C SER A 151 -12.70 17.60 -2.19
N LEU A 152 -12.93 16.27 -2.19
CA LEU A 152 -12.29 15.35 -3.12
C LEU A 152 -12.82 15.54 -4.54
N LYS A 153 -14.11 15.80 -4.69
CA LYS A 153 -14.74 16.07 -6.00
C LYS A 153 -14.10 17.27 -6.70
N ARG A 154 -13.80 18.33 -5.95
CA ARG A 154 -13.09 19.51 -6.48
C ARG A 154 -11.63 19.20 -6.81
N GLN A 155 -10.96 18.44 -5.94
CA GLN A 155 -9.55 18.08 -6.16
C GLN A 155 -9.34 17.19 -7.38
N PHE A 156 -10.30 16.31 -7.69
CA PHE A 156 -10.23 15.39 -8.84
C PHE A 156 -11.20 15.79 -9.95
N GLU A 157 -11.50 17.08 -10.08
CA GLU A 157 -12.44 17.60 -11.07
C GLU A 157 -12.09 17.10 -12.48
N GLY A 158 -13.09 16.54 -13.18
CA GLY A 158 -12.92 15.94 -14.52
C GLY A 158 -12.48 14.47 -14.54
N TYR A 159 -12.00 13.92 -13.41
CA TYR A 159 -11.45 12.56 -13.33
C TYR A 159 -12.07 11.68 -12.22
N THR A 160 -13.09 12.17 -11.51
CA THR A 160 -13.77 11.42 -10.43
C THR A 160 -14.35 10.08 -10.88
N ASP A 161 -14.83 10.00 -12.12
CA ASP A 161 -15.35 8.77 -12.75
C ASP A 161 -14.23 7.75 -13.03
N VAL A 162 -13.09 8.21 -13.55
CA VAL A 162 -11.90 7.37 -13.78
C VAL A 162 -11.42 6.76 -12.47
N LEU A 163 -11.28 7.60 -11.44
CA LEU A 163 -10.87 7.16 -10.10
C LEU A 163 -11.91 6.25 -9.44
N GLY A 164 -13.21 6.54 -9.64
CA GLY A 164 -14.29 5.70 -9.13
C GLY A 164 -14.23 4.29 -9.70
N SER A 165 -14.10 4.17 -11.03
CA SER A 165 -13.98 2.87 -11.69
C SER A 165 -12.68 2.15 -11.29
N LEU A 166 -11.57 2.87 -11.18
CA LEU A 166 -10.31 2.28 -10.74
C LEU A 166 -10.42 1.69 -9.33
N ILE A 167 -11.00 2.44 -8.38
CA ILE A 167 -11.15 1.99 -6.99
C ILE A 167 -12.06 0.78 -6.88
N GLU A 168 -13.17 0.76 -7.62
CA GLU A 168 -14.10 -0.38 -7.67
C GLU A 168 -13.39 -1.65 -8.17
N ASN A 169 -12.55 -1.53 -9.19
CA ASN A 169 -11.83 -2.65 -9.81
C ASN A 169 -10.51 -3.04 -9.09
N THR A 170 -10.08 -2.30 -8.06
CA THR A 170 -8.81 -2.57 -7.34
C THR A 170 -9.01 -2.72 -5.84
N LEU A 171 -9.30 -1.63 -5.14
CA LEU A 171 -9.35 -1.58 -3.67
C LEU A 171 -10.54 -2.34 -3.08
N GLY A 172 -11.55 -2.59 -3.91
CA GLY A 172 -12.82 -3.18 -3.49
C GLY A 172 -13.60 -2.26 -2.55
N PRO A 173 -14.69 -2.78 -1.93
CA PRO A 173 -15.66 -1.96 -1.24
C PRO A 173 -15.28 -1.67 0.22
N ASN A 174 -13.98 -1.66 0.57
CA ASN A 174 -13.52 -1.48 1.95
C ASN A 174 -13.30 0.01 2.29
N PRO A 175 -14.14 0.63 3.16
CA PRO A 175 -14.01 2.05 3.48
C PRO A 175 -12.71 2.39 4.25
N ARG A 176 -12.15 1.43 5.00
CA ARG A 176 -10.88 1.60 5.71
C ARG A 176 -9.72 1.68 4.72
N THR A 177 -9.73 0.86 3.68
CA THR A 177 -8.75 0.91 2.59
C THR A 177 -8.82 2.25 1.85
N PHE A 178 -10.03 2.70 1.51
CA PHE A 178 -10.24 4.02 0.90
C PHE A 178 -9.73 5.17 1.80
N LYS A 179 -10.08 5.17 3.08
CA LYS A 179 -9.58 6.19 4.02
C LYS A 179 -8.05 6.21 4.10
N ARG A 180 -7.41 5.04 4.10
CA ARG A 180 -5.94 4.93 4.11
C ARG A 180 -5.31 5.54 2.86
N ILE A 181 -5.87 5.26 1.67
CA ILE A 181 -5.30 5.78 0.43
C ILE A 181 -5.44 7.31 0.34
N ILE A 182 -6.61 7.84 0.72
CA ILE A 182 -6.85 9.29 0.73
C ILE A 182 -5.95 9.99 1.76
N ASN A 183 -5.78 9.43 2.96
CA ASN A 183 -4.87 10.00 3.95
C ASN A 183 -3.40 10.01 3.46
N SER A 184 -2.98 8.98 2.74
CA SER A 184 -1.62 8.90 2.17
C SER A 184 -1.43 9.95 1.06
N TYR A 185 -2.44 10.11 0.21
CA TYR A 185 -2.49 11.16 -0.81
C TYR A 185 -2.43 12.58 -0.20
N GLU A 186 -3.27 12.84 0.81
CA GLU A 186 -3.30 14.14 1.50
C GLU A 186 -1.96 14.47 2.18
N LEU A 187 -1.32 13.47 2.80
CA LEU A 187 0.01 13.63 3.38
C LEU A 187 1.05 14.02 2.33
N LEU A 188 1.09 13.31 1.20
CA LEU A 188 2.04 13.59 0.11
C LEU A 188 1.81 14.98 -0.50
N ARG A 189 0.56 15.38 -0.69
CA ARG A 189 0.21 16.72 -1.18
C ARG A 189 0.78 17.81 -0.26
N ILE A 190 0.65 17.62 1.06
CA ILE A 190 1.20 18.55 2.06
C ILE A 190 2.73 18.58 2.02
N VAL A 191 3.38 17.41 2.01
CA VAL A 191 4.85 17.29 2.04
C VAL A 191 5.51 17.91 0.82
N GLU A 192 4.94 17.72 -0.37
CA GLU A 192 5.52 18.22 -1.61
C GLU A 192 5.09 19.64 -1.97
N GLN A 193 4.26 20.29 -1.15
CA GLN A 193 3.69 21.62 -1.43
C GLN A 193 3.03 21.69 -2.83
N LYS A 194 2.39 20.60 -3.27
CA LYS A 194 1.79 20.51 -4.59
C LYS A 194 0.54 21.40 -4.68
N GLY A 195 0.37 22.06 -5.83
CA GLY A 195 -0.82 22.83 -6.15
C GLY A 195 -2.04 21.95 -6.40
N ASP A 196 -3.23 22.57 -6.42
CA ASP A 196 -4.53 21.92 -6.60
C ASP A 196 -4.83 21.58 -8.08
N ASP A 197 -3.86 21.09 -8.86
CA ASP A 197 -4.12 20.68 -10.24
C ASP A 197 -4.80 19.30 -10.28
N PRO A 198 -6.04 19.18 -10.82
CA PRO A 198 -6.77 17.92 -10.80
C PRO A 198 -6.10 16.79 -11.57
N TYR A 199 -5.39 17.13 -12.65
CA TYR A 199 -4.68 16.14 -13.46
C TYR A 199 -3.50 15.53 -12.69
N GLU A 200 -2.63 16.37 -12.12
CA GLU A 200 -1.50 15.91 -11.30
C GLU A 200 -1.99 15.14 -10.05
N ALA A 201 -3.08 15.59 -9.43
CA ALA A 201 -3.72 14.94 -8.29
C ALA A 201 -4.24 13.53 -8.64
N THR A 202 -4.90 13.39 -9.79
CA THR A 202 -5.39 12.11 -10.29
C THR A 202 -4.25 11.14 -10.55
N LEU A 203 -3.18 11.56 -11.22
CA LEU A 203 -2.01 10.70 -11.47
C LEU A 203 -1.35 10.24 -10.16
N LEU A 204 -1.26 11.12 -9.17
CA LEU A 204 -0.74 10.77 -7.85
C LEU A 204 -1.60 9.71 -7.16
N LEU A 205 -2.93 9.86 -7.20
CA LEU A 205 -3.83 8.90 -6.59
C LEU A 205 -3.80 7.54 -7.31
N ILE A 206 -3.75 7.52 -8.66
CA ILE A 206 -3.57 6.28 -9.43
C ILE A 206 -2.27 5.59 -9.03
N SER A 207 -1.19 6.34 -8.85
CA SER A 207 0.11 5.79 -8.46
C SER A 207 0.08 5.15 -7.08
N LEU A 208 -0.59 5.79 -6.12
CA LEU A 208 -0.78 5.24 -4.77
C LEU A 208 -1.65 3.98 -4.79
N ILE A 209 -2.71 3.97 -5.60
CA ILE A 209 -3.54 2.77 -5.79
C ILE A 209 -2.70 1.64 -6.38
N PHE A 210 -1.88 1.92 -7.40
CA PHE A 210 -0.98 0.94 -7.99
C PHE A 210 -0.02 0.35 -6.95
N GLN A 211 0.64 1.22 -6.18
CA GLN A 211 1.55 0.82 -5.11
C GLN A 211 0.88 -0.09 -4.06
N MET A 212 -0.36 0.20 -3.67
CA MET A 212 -1.07 -0.54 -2.64
C MET A 212 -1.70 -1.85 -3.15
N HIS A 213 -2.21 -1.84 -4.38
CA HIS A 213 -2.92 -2.97 -4.99
C HIS A 213 -1.96 -4.02 -5.55
N ALA A 214 -0.86 -3.59 -6.18
CA ALA A 214 0.07 -4.47 -6.87
C ALA A 214 1.51 -3.98 -6.71
N TYR A 215 2.03 -4.08 -5.49
CA TYR A 215 3.35 -3.56 -5.13
C TYR A 215 4.50 -4.10 -5.99
N ASP A 216 4.54 -5.41 -6.22
CA ASP A 216 5.63 -6.02 -7.01
C ASP A 216 5.62 -5.50 -8.45
N SER A 217 4.44 -5.43 -9.07
CA SER A 217 4.27 -4.86 -10.41
C SER A 217 4.55 -3.36 -10.45
N TYR A 218 4.25 -2.63 -9.37
CA TYR A 218 4.58 -1.21 -9.23
C TYR A 218 6.10 -1.00 -9.21
N VAL A 219 6.85 -1.82 -8.47
CA VAL A 219 8.32 -1.77 -8.42
C VAL A 219 8.90 -2.14 -9.79
N LEU A 220 8.43 -3.23 -10.40
CA LEU A 220 8.87 -3.62 -11.74
C LEU A 220 8.60 -2.52 -12.77
N PHE A 221 7.42 -1.91 -12.74
CA PHE A 221 7.08 -0.80 -13.63
C PHE A 221 8.04 0.37 -13.44
N LEU A 222 8.33 0.75 -12.20
CA LEU A 222 9.31 1.79 -11.86
C LEU A 222 10.70 1.50 -12.42
N GLU A 223 11.11 0.24 -12.43
CA GLU A 223 12.45 -0.19 -12.84
C GLU A 223 12.60 -0.36 -14.35
N SER A 224 11.61 -0.94 -15.02
CA SER A 224 11.72 -1.43 -16.40
C SER A 224 10.80 -0.76 -17.42
N ALA A 225 9.72 -0.11 -16.99
CA ALA A 225 8.72 0.46 -17.91
C ALA A 225 8.83 1.99 -18.03
N CYS A 226 9.79 2.60 -17.33
CA CYS A 226 9.89 4.05 -17.19
C CYS A 226 10.82 4.76 -18.19
N ASP A 227 11.50 4.02 -19.05
CA ASP A 227 12.58 4.59 -19.87
C ASP A 227 12.08 5.29 -21.14
N ASP A 228 11.03 4.76 -21.75
CA ASP A 228 10.42 5.29 -22.97
C ASP A 228 9.05 4.62 -23.24
N VAL A 229 8.31 5.14 -24.23
CA VAL A 229 6.98 4.66 -24.60
C VAL A 229 6.99 3.21 -25.10
N LYS A 230 8.06 2.78 -25.76
CA LYS A 230 8.22 1.39 -26.24
C LYS A 230 8.36 0.45 -25.05
N SER A 231 9.20 0.80 -24.07
CA SER A 231 9.36 0.06 -22.82
C SER A 231 8.04 -0.04 -22.03
N PHE A 232 7.24 1.04 -22.00
CA PHE A 232 5.89 1.01 -21.44
C PHE A 232 4.97 0.04 -22.19
N GLN A 233 4.95 0.08 -23.52
CA GLN A 233 4.13 -0.82 -24.33
C GLN A 233 4.56 -2.28 -24.21
N GLU A 234 5.86 -2.56 -24.17
CA GLU A 234 6.42 -3.89 -23.93
C GLU A 234 5.98 -4.44 -22.57
N PHE A 235 6.09 -3.62 -21.52
CA PHE A 235 5.61 -3.99 -20.19
C PHE A 235 4.11 -4.27 -20.19
N ARG A 236 3.31 -3.41 -20.83
CA ARG A 236 1.85 -3.56 -20.91
C ARG A 236 1.44 -4.85 -21.64
N ASN A 237 2.17 -5.22 -22.70
CA ASN A 237 1.86 -6.39 -23.53
C ASN A 237 2.30 -7.73 -22.92
N ASP A 238 3.09 -7.70 -21.84
CA ASP A 238 3.51 -8.89 -21.10
C ASP A 238 2.36 -9.42 -20.23
N LYS A 239 1.49 -10.24 -20.84
CA LYS A 239 0.27 -10.76 -20.20
C LYS A 239 0.53 -11.49 -18.88
N ASP A 240 1.67 -12.17 -18.74
CA ASP A 240 2.02 -12.91 -17.53
C ASP A 240 2.26 -11.96 -16.34
N LYS A 241 2.56 -10.67 -16.59
CA LYS A 241 2.81 -9.65 -15.57
C LYS A 241 1.66 -8.67 -15.36
N THR A 242 0.71 -8.57 -16.31
CA THR A 242 -0.23 -7.45 -16.36
C THR A 242 -1.70 -7.76 -16.07
N GLU A 243 -2.10 -9.04 -16.02
CA GLU A 243 -3.51 -9.43 -15.87
C GLU A 243 -4.22 -8.76 -14.66
N TYR A 244 -3.52 -8.67 -13.52
CA TYR A 244 -4.06 -8.11 -12.27
C TYR A 244 -3.95 -6.58 -12.15
N ILE A 245 -3.26 -5.92 -13.08
CA ILE A 245 -3.02 -4.46 -13.08
C ILE A 245 -3.65 -3.75 -14.28
N ASN A 246 -4.38 -4.47 -15.13
CA ASN A 246 -5.17 -3.89 -16.22
C ASN A 246 -6.04 -2.69 -15.80
N PRO A 247 -6.72 -2.70 -14.63
CA PRO A 247 -7.48 -1.52 -14.19
C PRO A 247 -6.65 -0.24 -14.07
N ILE A 248 -5.35 -0.36 -13.74
CA ILE A 248 -4.43 0.78 -13.67
C ILE A 248 -4.17 1.34 -15.07
N PHE A 249 -3.93 0.48 -16.06
CA PHE A 249 -3.71 0.92 -17.43
C PHE A 249 -4.97 1.49 -18.07
N GLU A 250 -6.14 0.92 -17.82
CA GLU A 250 -7.43 1.48 -18.27
C GLU A 250 -7.69 2.87 -17.68
N ALA A 251 -7.33 3.07 -16.40
CA ALA A 251 -7.41 4.38 -15.78
C ALA A 251 -6.44 5.39 -16.43
N LEU A 252 -5.20 4.97 -16.71
CA LEU A 252 -4.22 5.82 -17.40
C LEU A 252 -4.65 6.17 -18.83
N ASP A 253 -5.19 5.22 -19.59
CA ASP A 253 -5.74 5.47 -20.94
C ASP A 253 -6.88 6.50 -20.88
N SER A 254 -7.78 6.36 -19.90
CA SER A 254 -8.86 7.32 -19.68
C SER A 254 -8.33 8.73 -19.34
N VAL A 255 -7.22 8.82 -18.61
CA VAL A 255 -6.54 10.10 -18.34
C VAL A 255 -5.86 10.65 -19.60
N ILE A 256 -5.25 9.79 -20.43
CA ILE A 256 -4.67 10.16 -21.74
C ILE A 256 -5.73 10.81 -22.63
N ASP A 257 -6.88 10.15 -22.76
CA ASP A 257 -7.98 10.62 -23.60
C ASP A 257 -8.58 11.94 -23.09
N LYS A 258 -8.80 12.06 -21.79
CA LYS A 258 -9.41 13.27 -21.17
C LYS A 258 -8.48 14.47 -21.14
N SER A 259 -7.19 14.26 -20.84
CA SER A 259 -6.20 15.34 -20.72
C SER A 259 -5.76 15.88 -22.07
N LYS A 260 -5.92 15.10 -23.16
CA LYS A 260 -5.40 15.40 -24.50
C LYS A 260 -3.87 15.59 -24.54
N LYS A 261 -3.16 15.06 -23.54
CA LYS A 261 -1.69 15.14 -23.42
C LYS A 261 -0.96 13.97 -24.09
N GLY A 262 -1.68 12.96 -24.58
CA GLY A 262 -1.09 11.82 -25.29
C GLY A 262 -0.07 11.07 -24.44
N GLU A 263 1.05 10.69 -25.05
CA GLU A 263 2.13 9.94 -24.39
C GLU A 263 2.80 10.68 -23.23
N GLN A 264 2.66 12.02 -23.15
CA GLN A 264 3.20 12.80 -22.03
C GLN A 264 2.64 12.35 -20.68
N VAL A 265 1.41 11.82 -20.65
CA VAL A 265 0.79 11.31 -19.42
C VAL A 265 1.59 10.16 -18.80
N ILE A 266 2.23 9.33 -19.62
CA ILE A 266 3.04 8.22 -19.12
C ILE A 266 4.24 8.78 -18.34
N PHE A 267 4.93 9.78 -18.90
CA PHE A 267 6.05 10.44 -18.22
C PHE A 267 5.62 11.22 -16.97
N ASP A 268 4.49 11.92 -17.04
CA ASP A 268 3.93 12.65 -15.90
C ASP A 268 3.51 11.68 -14.77
N PHE A 269 2.99 10.51 -15.13
CA PHE A 269 2.66 9.44 -14.18
C PHE A 269 3.91 8.88 -13.50
N GLN A 270 4.98 8.64 -14.24
CA GLN A 270 6.26 8.18 -13.67
C GLN A 270 6.82 9.17 -12.64
N ASP A 271 6.72 10.48 -12.91
CA ASP A 271 7.09 11.51 -11.94
C ASP A 271 6.28 11.36 -10.63
N LYS A 272 4.98 11.07 -10.73
CA LYS A 272 4.12 10.79 -9.57
C LYS A 272 4.42 9.47 -8.87
N MET A 273 4.89 8.47 -9.60
CA MET A 273 5.38 7.25 -8.96
C MET A 273 6.58 7.53 -8.07
N ASN A 274 7.54 8.35 -8.52
CA ASN A 274 8.68 8.76 -7.69
C ASN A 274 8.24 9.50 -6.41
N THR A 275 7.22 10.36 -6.49
CA THR A 275 6.59 10.98 -5.32
C THR A 275 6.01 9.93 -4.36
N SER A 276 5.15 9.05 -4.86
CA SER A 276 4.43 8.08 -4.03
C SER A 276 5.33 7.02 -3.40
N ALA A 277 6.53 6.80 -3.96
CA ALA A 277 7.54 5.94 -3.37
C ALA A 277 8.00 6.42 -1.98
N ILE A 278 7.89 7.71 -1.66
CA ILE A 278 8.27 8.28 -0.34
C ILE A 278 7.47 7.62 0.80
N THR A 279 6.20 7.30 0.56
CA THR A 279 5.31 6.67 1.55
C THR A 279 5.33 5.15 1.51
N SER A 280 6.20 4.53 0.71
CA SER A 280 6.34 3.07 0.70
C SER A 280 6.94 2.56 2.01
N VAL A 281 6.35 1.51 2.58
CA VAL A 281 6.71 0.93 3.89
C VAL A 281 8.09 0.25 3.88
N VAL A 282 8.58 -0.10 2.69
CA VAL A 282 9.93 -0.63 2.48
C VAL A 282 10.72 0.48 1.81
N THR A 283 11.86 0.86 2.41
CA THR A 283 12.83 1.73 1.75
C THR A 283 13.13 1.08 0.41
N ILE A 284 12.63 1.65 -0.68
CA ILE A 284 13.21 1.36 -1.98
C ILE A 284 14.66 1.80 -1.79
N GLN A 285 15.57 0.84 -1.56
CA GLN A 285 16.98 1.06 -1.84
C GLN A 285 17.03 1.25 -3.34
N SER A 286 16.62 2.45 -3.75
CA SER A 286 16.86 2.91 -5.08
C SER A 286 18.38 2.93 -5.14
N ASN A 287 18.95 2.02 -5.92
CA ASN A 287 20.30 2.21 -6.45
C ASN A 287 20.40 3.53 -7.27
N ARG A 288 19.33 4.34 -7.33
CA ARG A 288 19.27 5.67 -7.94
C ARG A 288 19.97 6.76 -7.11
N ASN A 289 20.14 6.61 -5.80
CA ASN A 289 20.55 7.74 -4.93
C ASN A 289 21.86 7.60 -4.15
N THR A 290 22.65 6.52 -4.29
CA THR A 290 24.05 6.61 -3.84
C THR A 290 24.77 7.60 -4.77
N PRO A 291 25.40 8.67 -4.25
CA PRO A 291 26.25 9.54 -5.05
C PRO A 291 27.41 8.70 -5.59
N THR A 292 27.26 8.17 -6.79
CA THR A 292 28.32 7.41 -7.44
C THR A 292 29.43 8.38 -7.80
N LYS A 293 30.55 8.29 -7.09
CA LYS A 293 31.74 9.07 -7.37
C LYS A 293 32.26 8.62 -8.74
N VAL A 294 32.28 9.54 -9.70
CA VAL A 294 32.95 9.34 -11.00
C VAL A 294 34.20 10.17 -10.94
N THR A 295 35.37 9.55 -11.16
CA THR A 295 36.66 10.23 -11.08
C THR A 295 37.33 10.41 -12.43
N SER A 296 37.00 9.58 -13.42
CA SER A 296 37.44 9.81 -14.79
C SER A 296 36.46 9.24 -15.83
N ILE A 297 36.53 9.81 -17.03
CA ILE A 297 35.81 9.37 -18.21
C ILE A 297 36.78 9.14 -19.36
N TYR A 298 36.49 8.15 -20.20
CA TYR A 298 37.13 7.95 -21.49
C TYR A 298 36.04 8.15 -22.55
N VAL A 299 36.23 9.11 -23.44
CA VAL A 299 35.25 9.47 -24.46
C VAL A 299 35.97 9.66 -25.78
N LEU A 300 35.64 8.83 -26.77
CA LEU A 300 36.08 8.98 -28.16
C LEU A 300 37.61 9.07 -28.31
N GLY A 301 38.36 8.29 -27.52
CA GLY A 301 39.83 8.27 -27.54
C GLY A 301 40.51 9.19 -26.52
N SER A 302 39.75 9.95 -25.73
CA SER A 302 40.29 10.95 -24.80
C SER A 302 39.89 10.66 -23.36
N LYS A 303 40.88 10.58 -22.45
CA LYS A 303 40.65 10.43 -21.00
C LYS A 303 40.63 11.80 -20.33
N GLU A 304 39.63 12.05 -19.48
CA GLU A 304 39.51 13.25 -18.66
C GLU A 304 39.17 12.90 -17.22
N GLU A 305 39.67 13.70 -16.28
CA GLU A 305 39.30 13.63 -14.87
C GLU A 305 38.02 14.44 -14.63
N VAL A 306 37.14 13.91 -13.78
CA VAL A 306 35.87 14.54 -13.42
C VAL A 306 35.64 14.35 -11.93
N HIS A 307 34.83 15.20 -11.32
CA HIS A 307 34.60 15.17 -9.88
C HIS A 307 33.28 14.51 -9.49
N ASN A 308 32.34 14.36 -10.43
CA ASN A 308 31.04 13.76 -10.20
C ASN A 308 30.37 13.29 -11.50
N ALA A 309 29.29 12.51 -11.37
CA ALA A 309 28.54 11.98 -12.50
C ALA A 309 27.89 13.05 -13.38
N THR A 310 27.53 14.21 -12.82
CA THR A 310 26.91 15.31 -13.58
C THR A 310 27.92 15.92 -14.55
N GLU A 311 29.13 16.19 -14.06
CA GLU A 311 30.26 16.65 -14.88
C GLU A 311 30.69 15.62 -15.92
N ALA A 312 30.73 14.34 -15.53
CA ALA A 312 30.95 13.22 -16.45
C ALA A 312 29.93 13.22 -17.61
N THR A 313 28.65 13.42 -17.28
CA THR A 313 27.57 13.49 -18.28
C THR A 313 27.78 14.67 -19.22
N MET A 314 28.04 15.85 -18.68
CA MET A 314 28.20 17.07 -19.46
C MET A 314 29.33 16.96 -20.47
N LEU A 315 30.53 16.59 -20.02
CA LEU A 315 31.70 16.48 -20.88
C LEU A 315 31.55 15.37 -21.92
N THR A 316 30.93 14.25 -21.54
CA THR A 316 30.64 13.16 -22.48
C THR A 316 29.69 13.63 -23.60
N VAL A 317 28.58 14.27 -23.24
CA VAL A 317 27.59 14.76 -24.21
C VAL A 317 28.18 15.87 -25.08
N GLU A 318 28.90 16.82 -24.49
CA GLU A 318 29.56 17.90 -25.22
C GLU A 318 30.53 17.37 -26.29
N LYS A 319 31.38 16.41 -25.93
CA LYS A 319 32.33 15.80 -26.87
C LYS A 319 31.65 15.06 -28.02
N ILE A 320 30.58 14.33 -27.73
CA ILE A 320 29.82 13.62 -28.76
C ILE A 320 29.17 14.62 -29.72
N LEU A 321 28.51 15.66 -29.20
CA LEU A 321 27.85 16.67 -30.05
C LEU A 321 28.87 17.43 -30.92
N LYS A 322 30.07 17.73 -30.39
CA LYS A 322 31.16 18.36 -31.16
C LYS A 322 31.71 17.46 -32.27
N LYS A 323 31.85 16.16 -32.02
CA LYS A 323 32.38 15.21 -33.03
C LYS A 323 31.35 14.85 -34.10
N TYR A 324 30.06 14.88 -33.78
CA TYR A 324 28.97 14.46 -34.67
C TYR A 324 27.90 15.56 -34.85
N PRO A 325 28.25 16.71 -35.46
CA PRO A 325 27.33 17.83 -35.61
C PRO A 325 26.09 17.52 -36.45
N ASN A 326 26.20 16.59 -37.40
CA ASN A 326 25.09 16.19 -38.27
C ASN A 326 23.98 15.43 -37.53
N SER A 327 24.27 14.84 -36.38
CA SER A 327 23.30 14.07 -35.58
C SER A 327 22.59 14.92 -34.51
N ILE A 328 22.97 16.20 -34.34
CA ILE A 328 22.45 17.07 -33.27
C ILE A 328 20.93 17.20 -33.33
N ASN A 329 20.38 17.44 -34.53
CA ASN A 329 18.93 17.61 -34.70
C ASN A 329 18.16 16.31 -34.38
N ASP A 330 18.71 15.16 -34.76
CA ASP A 330 18.11 13.86 -34.46
C ASP A 330 18.14 13.56 -32.96
N ILE A 331 19.24 13.94 -32.28
CA ILE A 331 19.37 13.83 -30.83
C ILE A 331 18.33 14.71 -30.12
N ILE A 332 18.20 15.98 -30.52
CA ILE A 332 17.21 16.92 -29.93
C ILE A 332 15.79 16.40 -30.14
N ASN A 333 15.48 15.92 -31.35
CA ASN A 333 14.14 15.42 -31.67
C ASN A 333 13.78 14.18 -30.86
N LYS A 334 14.70 13.21 -30.75
CA LYS A 334 14.47 11.94 -30.05
C LYS A 334 14.58 12.05 -28.52
N LEU A 335 15.36 13.00 -28.02
CA LEU A 335 15.65 13.17 -26.59
C LEU A 335 15.21 14.54 -26.06
N SER A 336 14.09 15.07 -26.57
CA SER A 336 13.52 16.38 -26.19
C SER A 336 13.23 16.54 -24.69
N GLY A 337 13.08 15.42 -23.97
CA GLY A 337 12.93 15.39 -22.52
C GLY A 337 14.22 15.66 -21.73
N SER A 338 15.39 15.60 -22.37
CA SER A 338 16.70 15.80 -21.72
C SER A 338 17.61 16.77 -22.48
N ILE A 339 17.35 17.05 -23.76
CA ILE A 339 18.13 18.00 -24.58
C ILE A 339 17.15 18.88 -25.36
N THR A 340 17.37 20.20 -25.37
CA THR A 340 16.52 21.16 -26.11
C THR A 340 17.32 22.37 -26.60
N ILE A 341 16.79 23.13 -27.55
CA ILE A 341 17.27 24.48 -27.92
C ILE A 341 16.36 25.59 -27.37
N ASP A 342 15.22 25.21 -26.80
CA ASP A 342 14.28 26.14 -26.17
C ASP A 342 14.74 26.50 -24.76
N GLU A 343 15.22 27.74 -24.61
CA GLU A 343 15.64 28.27 -23.32
C GLU A 343 14.48 28.30 -22.30
N SER A 344 13.22 28.46 -22.73
CA SER A 344 12.08 28.61 -21.82
C SER A 344 11.64 27.30 -21.15
N ARG A 345 12.20 26.16 -21.57
CA ARG A 345 11.87 24.83 -21.03
C ARG A 345 12.22 24.72 -19.54
N ASN A 346 11.21 24.51 -18.70
CA ASN A 346 11.35 24.46 -17.24
C ASN A 346 10.67 23.22 -16.62
N THR A 347 11.09 22.02 -17.01
CA THR A 347 10.67 20.77 -16.33
C THR A 347 11.62 20.40 -15.20
N SER A 348 11.31 19.34 -14.44
CA SER A 348 12.14 18.87 -13.31
C SER A 348 13.62 18.68 -13.67
N LYS A 349 13.92 18.18 -14.88
CA LYS A 349 15.30 17.99 -15.40
C LYS A 349 15.98 19.29 -15.85
N PHE A 350 15.22 20.33 -16.20
CA PHE A 350 15.74 21.60 -16.74
C PHE A 350 15.84 22.72 -15.69
N ARG A 351 15.43 22.48 -14.43
CA ARG A 351 15.63 23.44 -13.32
C ARG A 351 17.08 23.89 -13.16
N ASN A 352 18.03 23.00 -13.42
CA ASN A 352 19.47 23.26 -13.43
C ASN A 352 20.07 22.96 -14.81
N LYS A 353 19.44 23.45 -15.89
CA LYS A 353 19.91 23.24 -17.27
C LYS A 353 21.36 23.69 -17.46
N ARG A 354 22.06 23.04 -18.38
CA ARG A 354 23.46 23.30 -18.72
C ARG A 354 23.57 23.68 -20.19
N GLU A 355 24.36 24.72 -20.47
CA GLU A 355 24.54 25.22 -21.83
C GLU A 355 25.72 24.51 -22.49
N ILE A 356 25.49 24.03 -23.71
CA ILE A 356 26.50 23.44 -24.58
C ILE A 356 26.51 24.24 -25.87
N LYS A 357 27.67 24.82 -26.20
CA LYS A 357 27.90 25.49 -27.48
C LYS A 357 28.74 24.57 -28.37
N VAL A 358 28.23 24.32 -29.56
CA VAL A 358 28.91 23.49 -30.56
C VAL A 358 29.26 24.37 -31.75
N ASP A 359 30.55 24.42 -32.10
CA ASP A 359 31.03 25.22 -33.23
C ASP A 359 30.37 24.74 -34.53
N GLY A 360 29.75 25.67 -35.26
CA GLY A 360 29.03 25.37 -36.51
C GLY A 360 27.56 24.97 -36.34
N TYR A 361 27.02 24.91 -35.11
CA TYR A 361 25.59 24.74 -34.86
C TYR A 361 24.92 26.09 -34.52
N PRO A 362 23.75 26.43 -35.09
CA PRO A 362 23.20 27.80 -35.06
C PRO A 362 22.56 28.22 -33.73
N ALA A 363 22.41 27.30 -32.77
CA ALA A 363 21.71 27.56 -31.50
C ALA A 363 22.48 27.04 -30.28
N THR A 364 22.22 27.62 -29.11
CA THR A 364 22.70 27.05 -27.84
C THR A 364 21.87 25.80 -27.50
N ILE A 365 22.55 24.73 -27.13
CA ILE A 365 21.90 23.49 -26.70
C ILE A 365 21.82 23.49 -25.17
N TYR A 366 20.64 23.22 -24.63
CA TYR A 366 20.39 23.09 -23.20
C TYR A 366 20.23 21.62 -22.82
N LEU A 367 21.07 21.16 -21.90
CA LEU A 367 21.05 19.81 -21.34
C LEU A 367 20.35 19.83 -19.97
N GLY A 368 19.26 19.08 -19.86
CA GLY A 368 18.56 18.79 -18.60
C GLY A 368 19.08 17.50 -17.99
N LEU A 369 19.39 17.51 -16.69
CA LEU A 369 20.02 16.39 -16.00
C LEU A 369 19.15 15.90 -14.84
N SER A 370 18.92 14.58 -14.79
CA SER A 370 18.34 13.91 -13.62
C SER A 370 19.33 13.88 -12.45
N SER A 371 18.84 13.72 -11.23
CA SER A 371 19.66 13.52 -10.03
C SER A 371 20.31 12.13 -9.97
N GLY A 372 19.68 11.11 -10.56
CA GLY A 372 20.13 9.71 -10.47
C GLY A 372 21.33 9.38 -11.37
N PHE A 373 22.25 8.54 -10.88
CA PHE A 373 23.40 8.06 -11.67
C PHE A 373 22.97 7.20 -12.87
N GLY A 374 22.01 6.29 -12.68
CA GLY A 374 21.50 5.42 -13.74
C GLY A 374 20.91 6.22 -14.91
N ASP A 375 20.12 7.25 -14.62
CA ASP A 375 19.50 8.11 -15.65
C ASP A 375 20.54 8.85 -16.49
N LYS A 376 21.65 9.27 -15.87
CA LYS A 376 22.78 9.91 -16.56
C LYS A 376 23.46 8.95 -17.52
N VAL A 377 23.71 7.71 -17.08
CA VAL A 377 24.28 6.66 -17.92
C VAL A 377 23.33 6.29 -19.08
N LYS A 378 22.03 6.17 -18.80
CA LYS A 378 21.00 5.90 -19.83
C LYS A 378 20.95 7.01 -20.88
N LEU A 379 20.99 8.28 -20.47
CA LEU A 379 21.04 9.41 -21.39
C LEU A 379 22.24 9.30 -22.34
N VAL A 380 23.43 9.00 -21.82
CA VAL A 380 24.63 8.81 -22.65
C VAL A 380 24.46 7.63 -23.60
N LYS A 381 23.97 6.47 -23.14
CA LYS A 381 23.72 5.31 -24.00
C LYS A 381 22.76 5.62 -25.15
N ASN A 382 21.66 6.33 -24.87
CA ASN A 382 20.69 6.71 -25.90
C ASN A 382 21.31 7.63 -26.96
N ILE A 383 22.18 8.56 -26.55
CA ILE A 383 22.91 9.42 -27.48
C ILE A 383 23.87 8.59 -28.34
N LEU A 384 24.62 7.66 -27.76
CA LEU A 384 25.50 6.76 -28.51
C LEU A 384 24.74 5.94 -29.56
N GLY A 385 23.57 5.40 -29.19
CA GLY A 385 22.70 4.66 -30.10
C GLY A 385 22.17 5.51 -31.28
N ILE A 386 21.91 6.80 -31.06
CA ILE A 386 21.47 7.72 -32.14
C ILE A 386 22.63 8.04 -33.09
N VAL A 387 23.84 8.19 -32.56
CA VAL A 387 25.02 8.56 -33.36
C VAL A 387 25.68 7.33 -34.02
N GLY A 388 25.34 6.12 -33.58
CA GLY A 388 25.89 4.87 -34.11
C GLY A 388 27.32 4.60 -33.63
N ILE A 389 27.66 5.07 -32.43
CA ILE A 389 28.98 4.85 -31.82
C ILE A 389 28.98 3.50 -31.12
N GLU A 390 30.05 2.71 -31.31
CA GLU A 390 30.22 1.47 -30.57
C GLU A 390 30.33 1.74 -29.08
N GLU A 391 29.69 0.85 -28.33
CA GLU A 391 29.49 0.97 -26.91
C GLU A 391 30.84 1.07 -26.13
N ASN A 392 31.93 0.51 -26.66
CA ASN A 392 33.29 0.53 -26.11
C ASN A 392 34.04 1.89 -26.22
N GLU A 393 33.53 2.88 -26.96
CA GLU A 393 34.21 4.17 -27.14
C GLU A 393 33.96 5.17 -26.01
N VAL A 394 33.05 4.85 -25.07
CA VAL A 394 32.69 5.69 -23.94
C VAL A 394 32.62 4.88 -22.64
N GLU A 395 33.49 5.23 -21.68
CA GLU A 395 33.65 4.50 -20.41
C GLU A 395 33.79 5.46 -19.24
N TRP A 396 33.12 5.17 -18.12
CA TRP A 396 33.20 5.97 -16.90
C TRP A 396 33.77 5.13 -15.75
N TYR A 397 34.57 5.77 -14.90
CA TYR A 397 35.32 5.11 -13.84
C TYR A 397 35.15 5.80 -12.47
N ASN A 398 35.14 4.98 -11.42
CA ASN A 398 35.42 5.39 -10.04
C ASN A 398 36.77 4.80 -9.65
N ASP A 399 37.79 5.63 -9.68
CA ASP A 399 39.19 5.25 -9.52
C ASP A 399 39.55 4.14 -10.55
N GLU A 400 39.82 2.92 -10.10
CA GLU A 400 40.12 1.78 -10.99
C GLU A 400 38.86 0.96 -11.37
N SER A 401 37.72 1.23 -10.73
CA SER A 401 36.47 0.50 -10.95
C SER A 401 35.67 1.10 -12.10
N LYS A 402 35.46 0.31 -13.15
CA LYS A 402 34.60 0.72 -14.28
C LYS A 402 33.14 0.75 -13.84
N LEU A 403 32.51 1.93 -13.93
CA LEU A 403 31.13 2.18 -13.53
C LEU A 403 30.13 2.02 -14.68
N MET A 404 30.57 2.37 -15.88
CA MET A 404 29.80 2.22 -17.11
C MET A 404 30.48 1.15 -17.96
N ASN A 405 29.96 -0.07 -17.93
CA ASN A 405 30.26 -1.07 -18.95
C ASN A 405 29.10 -1.09 -19.95
N THR A 406 29.47 -1.06 -21.20
CA THR A 406 28.56 -1.07 -22.33
C THR A 406 28.53 -2.49 -22.89
N GLY A 407 27.98 -3.37 -22.08
CA GLY A 407 27.93 -4.80 -22.35
C GLY A 407 26.98 -5.52 -21.40
N LYS A 408 25.81 -5.82 -21.97
CA LYS A 408 24.64 -6.56 -21.46
C LYS A 408 23.67 -5.80 -20.56
#